data_AF-W9E785-F1
#
_entry.id   AF-W9E785-F1
#
_cell.length_a   1.000
_cell.length_b   1.000
_cell.length_c   1.000
_cell.angle_alpha   90.00
_cell.angle_beta   90.00
_cell.angle_gamma   90.00
#
_symmetry.space_group_name_H-M   'P 1'
#
loop_
_entity.id
_entity.type
_entity.pdbx_description
1 polymer ?
#
loop_
_entity_poly.entity_id
_entity_poly.type
_entity_poly.pdbx_seq_one_letter_code
_entity_poly.pdbx_strand_id
1 'polypeptide(L)' 'MDKKKEIAELVKEKYIKRRINNYEVVVSLLAFALNYDLQEEDFKEMLYYVFDNNEYLIIKSLRVVNRYIDKEMINNIVVK' A
#
# COMPACT_ATOMS: atom_id res chain seq x y z
N MET A 1 -12.88 16.06 -1.45
CA MET A 1 -12.19 15.14 -0.52
C MET A 1 -11.31 14.25 -1.38
N ASP A 2 -10.03 14.13 -1.04
CA ASP A 2 -9.05 13.48 -1.91
C ASP A 2 -9.35 11.98 -2.02
N LYS A 3 -9.64 11.47 -3.22
CA LYS A 3 -10.12 10.08 -3.43
C LYS A 3 -9.13 9.05 -2.89
N LYS A 4 -7.84 9.39 -2.89
CA LYS A 4 -6.76 8.60 -2.27
C LYS A 4 -6.95 8.45 -0.76
N LYS A 5 -7.34 9.51 -0.07
CA LYS A 5 -7.54 9.53 1.38
C LYS A 5 -8.76 8.69 1.77
N GLU A 6 -9.83 8.77 0.99
CA GLU A 6 -11.03 7.93 1.21
C GLU A 6 -10.69 6.43 1.09
N ILE A 7 -9.93 6.04 0.05
CA ILE A 7 -9.52 4.64 -0.10
C ILE A 7 -8.55 4.22 1.01
N ALA A 8 -7.59 5.06 1.37
CA ALA A 8 -6.67 4.77 2.47
C ALA A 8 -7.44 4.57 3.80
N GLU A 9 -8.46 5.39 4.06
CA GLU A 9 -9.35 5.25 5.23
C GLU A 9 -10.09 3.91 5.23
N LEU A 10 -10.72 3.56 4.10
CA LEU A 10 -11.47 2.31 3.96
C LEU A 10 -10.58 1.08 4.13
N VAL A 11 -9.36 1.13 3.60
CA VAL A 11 -8.39 0.06 3.76
C VAL A 11 -7.90 -0.02 5.21
N LYS A 12 -7.61 1.10 5.87
CA LYS A 12 -7.22 1.16 7.28
C LYS A 12 -8.30 0.58 8.19
N GLU A 13 -9.55 1.00 7.98
CA GLU A 13 -10.69 0.49 8.74
C GLU A 13 -10.82 -1.03 8.59
N LYS A 14 -10.70 -1.53 7.36
CA LYS A 14 -10.72 -2.97 7.06
C LYS A 14 -9.54 -3.70 7.70
N TYR A 15 -8.33 -3.15 7.62
CA TYR A 15 -7.12 -3.70 8.26
C TYR A 15 -7.32 -3.87 9.76
N ILE A 16 -7.80 -2.82 10.44
CA ILE A 16 -8.06 -2.82 11.89
C ILE A 16 -9.18 -3.80 12.27
N LYS A 17 -10.30 -3.81 11.53
CA LYS A 17 -11.48 -4.61 11.89
C LYS A 17 -11.37 -6.10 11.51
N ARG A 18 -10.73 -6.43 10.38
CA ARG A 18 -10.83 -7.77 9.76
C ARG A 18 -9.60 -8.66 9.91
N ARG A 19 -8.53 -8.21 10.61
CA ARG A 19 -7.25 -8.95 10.71
C ARG A 19 -6.75 -9.40 9.33
N ILE A 20 -6.86 -8.52 8.35
CA ILE A 20 -6.34 -8.77 7.00
C ILE A 20 -4.82 -8.81 7.10
N ASN A 21 -4.17 -9.69 6.34
CA ASN A 21 -2.72 -9.72 6.35
C ASN A 21 -2.17 -8.43 5.72
N ASN A 22 -1.07 -7.94 6.28
CA ASN A 22 -0.49 -6.66 5.86
C ASN A 22 -0.08 -6.65 4.37
N TYR A 23 0.29 -7.79 3.78
CA TYR A 23 0.63 -7.83 2.35
C TYR A 23 -0.61 -7.71 1.45
N GLU A 24 -1.77 -8.23 1.87
CA GLU A 24 -3.04 -8.09 1.12
C GLU A 24 -3.49 -6.63 1.10
N VAL A 25 -3.25 -5.91 2.21
CA VAL A 25 -3.42 -4.46 2.31
C VAL A 25 -2.54 -3.74 1.29
N VAL A 26 -1.24 -4.06 1.25
CA VAL A 26 -0.29 -3.46 0.28
C VAL A 26 -0.71 -3.77 -1.17
N VAL A 27 -1.10 -5.02 -1.49
CA VAL A 27 -1.58 -5.39 -2.83
C VAL A 27 -2.82 -4.59 -3.23
N SER A 28 -3.77 -4.41 -2.30
CA SER A 28 -5.00 -3.65 -2.57
C SER A 28 -4.72 -2.18 -2.86
N LEU A 29 -3.84 -1.56 -2.07
CA LEU A 29 -3.43 -0.17 -2.26
C LEU A 29 -2.61 0.02 -3.54
N LEU A 30 -1.77 -0.96 -3.88
CA LEU A 30 -0.97 -0.95 -5.09
C LEU A 30 -1.85 -1.07 -6.34
N ALA A 31 -2.83 -1.97 -6.34
CA ALA A 31 -3.80 -2.07 -7.43
C ALA A 31 -4.58 -0.77 -7.60
N PHE A 32 -4.94 -0.09 -6.51
CA PHE A 32 -5.54 1.23 -6.58
C PHE A 32 -4.58 2.27 -7.18
N ALA A 33 -3.34 2.34 -6.71
CA ALA A 33 -2.34 3.27 -7.23
C ALA A 33 -2.13 3.13 -8.74
N LEU A 34 -2.06 1.91 -9.25
CA LEU A 34 -1.90 1.63 -10.68
C LEU A 34 -3.14 1.99 -11.51
N ASN A 35 -4.35 1.76 -10.98
CA ASN A 35 -5.58 2.12 -11.70
C ASN A 35 -5.84 3.63 -11.76
N TYR A 36 -5.12 4.42 -10.97
CA TYR A 36 -5.30 5.86 -10.83
C TYR A 36 -4.02 6.66 -11.12
N ASP A 37 -3.00 6.01 -11.70
CA ASP A 37 -1.69 6.60 -12.02
C ASP A 37 -1.09 7.45 -10.88
N LEU A 38 -1.23 6.95 -9.64
CA LEU A 38 -0.70 7.65 -8.47
C LEU A 38 0.83 7.65 -8.47
N GLN A 39 1.40 8.75 -7.98
CA GLN A 39 2.84 8.86 -7.81
C GLN A 39 3.32 8.01 -6.64
N GLU A 40 4.61 7.67 -6.64
CA GLU A 40 5.25 6.88 -5.57
C GLU A 40 5.05 7.50 -4.18
N GLU A 41 5.14 8.82 -4.05
CA GLU A 41 4.90 9.52 -2.78
C GLU A 41 3.46 9.38 -2.28
N ASP A 42 2.47 9.43 -3.17
CA ASP A 42 1.07 9.20 -2.79
C ASP A 42 0.86 7.78 -2.26
N PHE A 43 1.45 6.79 -2.94
CA PHE A 43 1.37 5.40 -2.49
C PHE A 43 2.07 5.21 -1.13
N LYS A 44 3.26 5.80 -0.93
CA LYS A 44 3.95 5.78 0.36
C LYS A 44 3.09 6.42 1.45
N GLU A 45 2.54 7.60 1.21
CA GLU A 45 1.66 8.30 2.16
C GLU A 45 0.47 7.41 2.56
N MET A 46 -0.17 6.75 1.60
CA MET A 46 -1.25 5.79 1.88
C MET A 46 -0.79 4.62 2.75
N LEU A 47 0.40 4.05 2.51
CA LEU A 47 0.96 2.98 3.33
C LEU A 47 1.24 3.44 4.77
N TYR A 48 1.92 4.57 4.92
CA TYR A 48 2.20 5.17 6.23
C TYR A 48 0.90 5.44 6.99
N TYR A 49 -0.12 5.96 6.30
CA TYR A 49 -1.42 6.21 6.88
C TYR A 49 -2.12 4.94 7.39
N VAL A 50 -2.16 3.90 6.56
CA VAL A 50 -2.85 2.64 6.85
C VAL A 50 -2.14 1.85 7.96
N PHE A 51 -0.80 1.90 8.00
CA PHE A 51 0.01 1.19 8.99
C PHE A 51 0.40 2.04 10.21
N ASP A 52 -0.24 3.20 10.43
CA ASP A 52 0.04 4.10 11.56
C ASP A 52 1.54 4.43 11.71
N ASN A 53 2.19 4.69 10.58
CA ASN A 53 3.63 4.93 10.45
C ASN A 53 4.53 3.79 10.94
N ASN A 54 4.01 2.56 11.02
CA ASN A 54 4.81 1.39 11.42
C ASN A 54 5.67 0.88 10.26
N GLU A 55 6.90 1.39 10.17
CA GLU A 55 7.87 1.02 9.14
C GLU A 55 8.16 -0.49 9.08
N TYR A 56 8.21 -1.16 10.24
CA TYR A 56 8.47 -2.60 10.29
C TYR A 56 7.37 -3.39 9.55
N LEU A 57 6.10 -3.04 9.78
CA LEU A 57 4.98 -3.68 9.09
C LEU A 57 5.00 -3.35 7.58
N ILE A 58 5.29 -2.11 7.21
CA ILE A 58 5.38 -1.67 5.81
C ILE A 58 6.47 -2.48 5.08
N ILE A 59 7.71 -2.48 5.59
CA ILE A 59 8.85 -3.17 4.98
C ILE A 59 8.60 -4.67 4.88
N LYS A 60 8.08 -5.28 5.95
CA LYS A 60 7.74 -6.72 5.97
C LYS A 60 6.73 -7.05 4.87
N SER A 61 5.72 -6.21 4.69
CA SER A 61 4.65 -6.41 3.71
C SER A 61 5.16 -6.23 2.29
N LEU A 62 5.91 -5.16 2.02
CA LEU A 62 6.53 -4.91 0.72
C LEU A 62 7.46 -6.06 0.31
N ARG A 63 8.25 -6.61 1.25
CA ARG A 63 9.08 -7.80 0.99
C ARG A 63 8.28 -9.03 0.59
N VAL A 64 7.10 -9.22 1.17
CA VAL A 64 6.21 -10.33 0.83
C VAL A 64 5.58 -10.08 -0.54
N VAL A 65 5.07 -8.89 -0.79
CA VAL A 65 4.48 -8.49 -2.09
C VAL A 65 5.48 -8.61 -3.23
N ASN A 66 6.76 -8.28 -3.01
CA ASN A 66 7.84 -8.46 -3.99
C ASN A 66 8.15 -9.91 -4.38
N ARG A 67 7.57 -10.90 -3.68
CA ARG A 67 7.61 -12.30 -4.10
C ARG A 67 6.43 -12.70 -4.99
N TYR A 68 5.34 -11.93 -4.94
CA TYR A 68 4.07 -12.24 -5.60
C TYR A 68 3.75 -11.33 -6.78
N ILE A 69 4.38 -10.17 -6.85
CA ILE A 69 4.22 -9.17 -7.90
C ILE A 69 5.56 -9.01 -8.62
N ASP A 70 5.52 -8.93 -9.95
CA ASP A 70 6.71 -8.83 -10.79
C ASP A 70 7.63 -7.67 -10.35
N LYS A 71 8.94 -7.92 -10.34
CA LYS A 71 9.96 -7.01 -9.80
C LYS A 71 9.97 -5.66 -10.51
N GLU A 72 9.65 -5.63 -11.81
CA GLU A 72 9.52 -4.37 -12.56
C GLU A 72 8.41 -3.47 -12.00
N MET A 73 7.29 -4.06 -11.57
CA MET A 73 6.14 -3.32 -11.08
C MET A 73 6.40 -2.68 -9.71
N ILE A 74 7.23 -3.30 -8.87
CA ILE A 74 7.64 -2.73 -7.57
C ILE A 74 8.81 -1.75 -7.72
N ASN A 75 9.78 -2.02 -8.59
CA ASN A 75 10.91 -1.13 -8.78
C ASN A 75 10.48 0.25 -9.32
N ASN A 76 9.44 0.32 -10.14
CA ASN A 76 8.84 1.58 -10.60
C ASN A 76 8.13 2.38 -9.49
N ILE A 77 7.92 1.78 -8.31
CA ILE A 77 7.15 2.34 -7.18
C ILE A 77 8.05 2.61 -5.97
N VAL A 78 9.28 2.10 -5.95
CA VAL A 78 10.20 2.24 -4.81
C VAL A 78 11.47 2.99 -5.20
N VAL A 79 11.82 3.05 -6.50
CA VAL A 79 13.07 3.65 -6.97
C VAL A 79 12.93 4.25 -8.37
N LYS A 80 12.80 5.58 -8.43
CA LYS A 80 13.68 6.40 -9.28
C LYS A 80 13.84 7.82 -8.79
#